data_AF-A0A7D9CZX7-F1
#
_entry.id   AF-A0A7D9CZX7-F1
#
_cell.length_a   1.000
_cell.length_b   1.000
_cell.length_c   1.000
_cell.angle_alpha   90.00
_cell.angle_beta   90.00
_cell.angle_gamma   90.00
#
_symmetry.space_group_name_H-M   'P 1'
#
loop_
_entity.id
_entity.type
_entity.pdbx_description
1 polymer ?
#
loop_
_entity_poly.entity_id
_entity_poly.type
_entity_poly.pdbx_seq_one_letter_code
_entity_poly.pdbx_strand_id
1 'polypeptide(L)'
;MGAYKYVEELHRKKQSDVMRFLSRVRCWEYRQKNVIHRASRPTRPETARKLGYKAKQGFVVYRVRIRRGNRKRPVRKGVNYGKPTTQGINELKYQKPMRATAEERVGRRVSNLRVLNSYWVNQDSSYKYFEVICVDPFHKAIRRDPRYNWICNPVHKHREQRVSLPLERSTEVSRRAICTTRPERVNTTTGRFTTLFLCGDTDIKQVSDACLRFLYWPFVQHVTALLFQFFDVSSLHSFY
;
A
#
# COMPACT_ATOMS: atom_id res chain seq x y z
N MET A 1 -22.37 11.67 -18.72
CA MET A 1 -20.96 11.64 -18.24
C MET A 1 -20.60 13.00 -17.65
N GLY A 2 -20.16 13.09 -16.38
CA GLY A 2 -19.78 14.38 -15.78
C GLY A 2 -18.31 14.74 -16.00
N ALA A 3 -17.95 16.03 -15.94
CA ALA A 3 -16.59 16.54 -16.17
C ALA A 3 -15.49 15.81 -15.38
N TYR A 4 -15.77 15.41 -14.13
CA TYR A 4 -14.82 14.69 -13.28
C TYR A 4 -14.38 13.32 -13.84
N LYS A 5 -15.22 12.68 -14.67
CA LYS A 5 -14.88 11.40 -15.29
C LYS A 5 -13.74 11.55 -16.29
N TYR A 6 -13.77 12.60 -17.12
CA TYR A 6 -12.71 12.90 -18.08
C TYR A 6 -11.39 13.28 -17.38
N VAL A 7 -11.46 14.08 -16.31
CA VAL A 7 -10.28 14.42 -15.49
C VAL A 7 -9.66 13.17 -14.87
N GLU A 8 -10.49 12.23 -14.41
CA GLU A 8 -10.01 10.96 -13.89
C GLU A 8 -9.29 10.13 -14.96
N GLU A 9 -9.84 10.06 -16.18
CA GLU A 9 -9.24 9.32 -17.29
C GLU A 9 -7.89 9.91 -17.73
N LEU A 10 -7.77 11.23 -17.77
CA LEU A 10 -6.49 11.91 -17.99
C LEU A 10 -5.44 11.49 -16.95
N HIS A 11 -5.83 11.47 -15.67
CA HIS A 11 -4.95 11.07 -14.57
C HIS A 11 -4.63 9.57 -14.51
N ARG A 12 -5.40 8.71 -15.19
CA ARG A 12 -5.04 7.29 -15.38
C ARG A 12 -3.89 7.16 -16.38
N LYS A 13 -3.89 7.95 -17.45
CA LYS A 13 -2.84 7.97 -18.49
C LYS A 13 -1.64 8.87 -18.11
N LYS A 14 -0.98 8.58 -16.98
CA LYS A 14 0.13 9.41 -16.43
C LYS A 14 1.37 9.53 -17.34
N GLN A 15 1.56 8.57 -18.25
CA GLN A 15 2.71 8.56 -19.17
C GLN A 15 2.50 9.37 -20.44
N SER A 16 1.28 9.89 -20.68
CA SER A 16 1.04 10.83 -21.78
C SER A 16 1.91 12.08 -21.65
N ASP A 17 2.30 12.66 -22.79
CA ASP A 17 3.22 13.81 -22.81
C ASP A 17 2.66 15.01 -22.06
N VAL A 18 1.35 15.27 -22.18
CA VAL A 18 0.65 16.32 -21.43
C VAL A 18 0.80 16.11 -19.92
N MET A 19 0.54 14.90 -19.43
CA MET A 19 0.61 14.62 -17.99
C MET A 19 2.05 14.62 -17.46
N ARG A 20 3.00 14.14 -18.26
CA ARG A 20 4.44 14.19 -17.91
C ARG A 20 4.94 15.62 -17.84
N PHE A 21 4.57 16.47 -18.81
CA PHE A 21 4.91 17.89 -18.83
C PHE A 21 4.36 18.61 -17.60
N LEU A 22 3.05 18.48 -17.31
CA LEU A 22 2.43 19.08 -16.14
C LEU A 22 3.05 18.61 -14.81
N SER A 23 3.39 17.31 -14.73
CA SER A 23 4.04 16.76 -13.54
C SER A 23 5.46 17.31 -13.36
N ARG A 24 6.21 17.53 -14.44
CA ARG A 24 7.56 18.11 -14.37
C ARG A 24 7.52 19.55 -13.87
N VAL A 25 6.64 20.39 -14.43
CA VAL A 25 6.47 21.80 -14.01
C VAL A 25 6.05 21.88 -12.54
N ARG A 26 5.07 21.08 -12.11
CA ARG A 26 4.63 21.05 -10.69
C ARG A 26 5.72 20.56 -9.74
N CYS A 27 6.50 19.56 -10.15
CA CYS A 27 7.59 19.05 -9.31
C CYS A 27 8.62 20.14 -9.03
N TRP A 28 8.98 20.91 -10.06
CA TRP A 28 9.87 22.06 -9.92
C TRP A 28 9.33 23.09 -8.92
N GLU A 29 8.06 23.49 -9.03
CA GLU A 29 7.41 24.40 -8.10
C GLU A 29 7.45 23.87 -6.65
N TYR A 30 7.20 22.56 -6.46
CA TYR A 30 7.15 21.95 -5.13
C TYR A 30 8.52 21.77 -4.48
N ARG A 31 9.62 21.82 -5.24
CA ARG A 31 10.98 21.80 -4.68
C ARG A 31 11.31 23.13 -3.99
N GLN A 32 10.85 24.25 -4.56
CA GLN A 32 11.11 25.59 -4.01
C GLN A 32 10.33 25.86 -2.72
N LYS A 33 9.17 25.23 -2.55
CA LYS A 33 8.33 25.40 -1.36
C LYS A 33 8.85 24.61 -0.14
N ASN A 34 8.43 25.05 1.04
CA ASN A 34 8.73 24.39 2.31
C ASN A 34 8.20 22.95 2.34
N VAL A 35 8.78 22.13 3.22
CA VAL A 35 8.48 20.69 3.36
C VAL A 35 6.99 20.44 3.57
N ILE A 36 6.35 21.25 4.41
CA ILE A 36 4.90 21.25 4.68
C ILE A 36 4.42 22.67 4.40
N HIS A 37 3.49 22.82 3.47
CA HIS A 37 2.87 24.11 3.18
C HIS A 37 1.38 23.93 2.88
N ARG A 38 0.60 24.98 3.12
CA ARG A 38 -0.84 24.99 2.82
C ARG A 38 -1.04 25.17 1.31
N ALA A 39 -1.93 24.38 0.72
CA ALA A 39 -2.41 24.57 -0.64
C ALA A 39 -3.76 25.28 -0.61
N SER A 40 -3.94 26.30 -1.46
CA SER A 40 -5.21 27.05 -1.52
C SER A 40 -6.35 26.22 -2.10
N ARG A 41 -6.05 25.36 -3.08
CA ARG A 41 -7.01 24.43 -3.71
C ARG A 41 -6.33 23.06 -3.90
N PRO A 42 -7.08 21.96 -3.87
CA PRO A 42 -6.54 20.64 -4.19
C PRO A 42 -6.06 20.61 -5.65
N THR A 43 -4.90 20.02 -5.91
CA THR A 43 -4.40 19.86 -7.28
C THR A 43 -5.28 18.92 -8.09
N ARG A 44 -5.90 17.94 -7.40
CA ARG A 44 -6.75 16.90 -7.99
C ARG A 44 -8.14 16.91 -7.34
N PRO A 45 -9.05 17.77 -7.80
CA PRO A 45 -10.37 17.91 -7.17
C PRO A 45 -11.23 16.65 -7.29
N GLU A 46 -11.07 15.86 -8.35
CA GLU A 46 -11.78 14.59 -8.57
C GLU A 46 -11.41 13.55 -7.52
N THR A 47 -10.11 13.41 -7.24
CA THR A 47 -9.61 12.45 -6.25
C THR A 47 -9.90 12.91 -4.83
N ALA A 48 -9.74 14.21 -4.56
CA ALA A 48 -10.05 14.78 -3.25
C ALA A 48 -11.53 14.55 -2.89
N ARG A 49 -12.46 14.74 -3.84
CA ARG A 49 -13.90 14.52 -3.61
C ARG A 49 -14.22 13.07 -3.27
N LYS A 50 -13.60 12.09 -3.94
CA LYS A 50 -13.76 10.66 -3.62
C LYS A 50 -13.32 10.34 -2.18
N LEU A 51 -12.31 11.05 -1.68
CA LEU A 51 -11.78 10.87 -0.34
C LEU A 51 -12.52 11.70 0.73
N GLY A 52 -13.59 12.40 0.35
CA GLY A 52 -14.45 13.13 1.27
C GLY A 52 -14.18 14.64 1.36
N TYR A 53 -13.35 15.22 0.49
CA TYR A 53 -13.21 16.68 0.42
C TYR A 53 -14.48 17.34 -0.11
N LYS A 54 -14.89 18.43 0.53
CA LYS A 54 -15.87 19.38 0.01
C LYS A 54 -15.30 20.80 0.05
N ALA A 55 -15.60 21.58 -0.97
CA ALA A 55 -15.27 23.00 -1.03
C ALA A 55 -16.22 23.81 -0.13
N LYS A 56 -16.06 23.67 1.18
CA LYS A 56 -16.73 24.48 2.21
C LYS A 56 -15.71 24.91 3.26
N GLN A 57 -16.05 25.94 4.03
CA GLN A 57 -15.19 26.40 5.12
C GLN A 57 -14.94 25.28 6.14
N GLY A 58 -13.75 25.26 6.74
CA GLY A 58 -13.30 24.22 7.65
C GLY A 58 -12.56 23.05 6.99
N PHE A 59 -12.54 22.96 5.66
CA PHE A 59 -11.63 22.06 4.93
C PHE A 59 -10.34 22.78 4.56
N VAL A 60 -9.21 22.11 4.78
CA VAL A 60 -7.87 22.62 4.45
C VAL A 60 -7.08 21.52 3.76
N VAL A 61 -6.28 21.88 2.77
CA VAL A 61 -5.37 20.94 2.09
C VAL A 61 -3.92 21.36 2.36
N TYR A 62 -3.11 20.41 2.81
CA TYR A 62 -1.67 20.60 2.99
C TYR A 62 -0.90 19.75 1.98
N ARG A 63 0.17 20.32 1.43
CA ARG A 63 1.14 19.59 0.60
C ARG A 63 2.34 19.22 1.45
N VAL A 64 2.77 17.97 1.34
CA VAL A 64 3.94 17.45 2.05
C VAL A 64 4.86 16.68 1.12
N ARG A 65 6.16 16.94 1.26
CA ARG A 65 7.21 16.13 0.64
C ARG A 65 7.81 15.14 1.63
N ILE A 66 7.93 13.88 1.22
CA ILE A 66 8.54 12.78 1.97
C ILE A 66 9.72 12.22 1.19
N ARG A 67 10.86 12.01 1.85
CA ARG A 67 12.05 11.43 1.21
C ARG A 67 11.79 9.99 0.81
N ARG A 68 12.18 9.63 -0.42
CA ARG A 68 12.11 8.27 -0.96
C ARG A 68 13.22 7.40 -0.37
N GLY A 69 13.02 6.09 -0.47
CA GLY A 69 13.95 5.08 0.01
C GLY A 69 13.63 4.56 1.41
N ASN A 70 14.47 3.61 1.84
CA ASN A 70 14.43 3.02 3.16
C ASN A 70 15.14 3.92 4.19
N ARG A 71 15.02 3.58 5.47
CA ARG A 71 15.67 4.31 6.55
C ARG A 71 16.73 3.43 7.18
N LYS A 72 17.92 3.99 7.36
CA LYS A 72 19.00 3.34 8.10
C LYS A 72 18.59 3.12 9.56
N ARG A 73 18.96 1.98 10.15
CA ARG A 73 18.85 1.79 11.61
C ARG A 73 19.67 2.87 12.34
N PRO A 74 19.11 3.58 13.33
CA PRO A 74 19.86 4.56 14.10
C PRO A 74 20.80 3.83 15.07
N VAL A 75 22.02 3.52 14.62
CA VAL A 75 23.10 2.93 15.44
C VAL A 75 24.35 3.80 15.35
N ARG A 76 25.04 3.99 16.48
CA ARG A 76 26.30 4.74 16.53
C ARG A 76 27.35 4.00 15.70
N LYS A 77 28.00 4.71 14.77
CA LYS A 77 29.03 4.17 13.85
C LYS A 77 28.62 2.95 13.02
N GLY A 78 27.33 2.58 12.95
CA GLY A 78 26.92 1.36 12.26
C GLY A 78 27.24 0.08 13.04
N VAL A 79 27.57 0.17 14.33
CA VAL A 79 27.89 -1.02 15.14
C VAL A 79 26.62 -1.48 15.85
N ASN A 80 26.23 -2.72 15.63
CA ASN A 80 25.13 -3.36 16.35
C ASN A 80 25.65 -4.59 17.09
N TYR A 81 25.50 -4.59 18.42
CA TYR A 81 25.91 -5.71 19.26
C TYR A 81 24.77 -6.73 19.33
N GLY A 82 25.09 -8.02 19.16
CA GLY A 82 24.11 -9.10 19.23
C GLY A 82 24.29 -10.14 18.12
N LYS A 83 23.32 -11.06 18.01
CA LYS A 83 23.35 -12.17 17.04
C LYS A 83 23.42 -11.64 15.60
N PRO A 84 24.14 -12.34 14.68
CA PRO A 84 24.32 -11.92 13.28
C PRO A 84 23.01 -11.58 12.55
N THR A 85 21.90 -12.25 12.90
CA THR A 85 20.58 -12.02 12.30
C THR A 85 20.05 -10.60 12.49
N THR A 86 20.37 -9.92 13.59
CA THR A 86 19.86 -8.56 13.89
C THR A 86 20.82 -7.46 13.44
N GLN A 87 21.99 -7.80 12.88
CA GLN A 87 23.05 -6.85 12.53
C GLN A 87 22.77 -6.04 11.24
N GLY A 88 21.67 -6.30 10.52
CA GLY A 88 21.29 -5.53 9.32
C GLY A 88 20.99 -4.06 9.60
N ILE A 89 21.51 -3.15 8.74
CA ILE A 89 21.44 -1.69 8.95
C ILE A 89 20.74 -0.94 7.80
N ASN A 90 21.10 -1.22 6.53
CA ASN A 90 20.69 -0.40 5.38
C ASN A 90 19.40 -0.88 4.71
N GLU A 91 19.20 -2.20 4.60
CA GLU A 91 18.12 -2.79 3.80
C GLU A 91 16.80 -2.97 4.57
N LEU A 92 16.69 -2.32 5.74
CA LEU A 92 15.50 -2.38 6.57
C LEU A 92 14.36 -1.58 5.92
N LYS A 93 13.26 -2.28 5.63
CA LYS A 93 12.02 -1.67 5.13
C LYS A 93 11.25 -1.06 6.29
N TYR A 94 10.74 0.15 6.09
CA TYR A 94 9.89 0.79 7.10
C TYR A 94 8.50 0.14 7.09
N GLN A 95 7.96 -0.14 8.29
CA GLN A 95 6.69 -0.85 8.43
C GLN A 95 5.49 -0.06 7.89
N LYS A 96 5.51 1.28 8.04
CA LYS A 96 4.44 2.13 7.51
C LYS A 96 4.77 2.59 6.09
N PRO A 97 3.77 2.71 5.21
CA PRO A 97 3.99 3.32 3.90
C PRO A 97 4.31 4.83 4.03
N MET A 98 4.90 5.38 2.96
CA MET A 98 5.27 6.80 2.91
C MET A 98 4.06 7.74 3.04
N ARG A 99 2.86 7.26 2.68
CA ARG A 99 1.60 8.00 2.80
C ARG A 99 1.19 8.21 4.27
N ALA A 100 1.13 7.15 5.08
CA ALA A 100 0.96 7.29 6.54
C ALA A 100 2.02 8.21 7.18
N THR A 101 3.29 8.09 6.78
CA THR A 101 4.32 9.02 7.29
C THR A 101 4.00 10.48 6.95
N ALA A 102 3.42 10.75 5.76
CA ALA A 102 3.01 12.10 5.36
C ALA A 102 1.88 12.62 6.25
N GLU A 103 0.88 11.80 6.52
CA GLU A 103 -0.24 12.14 7.40
C GLU A 103 0.23 12.44 8.82
N GLU A 104 1.11 11.62 9.38
CA GLU A 104 1.70 11.84 10.71
C GLU A 104 2.49 13.15 10.78
N ARG A 105 3.27 13.48 9.74
CA ARG A 105 4.01 14.76 9.70
C ARG A 105 3.08 15.97 9.67
N VAL A 106 1.98 15.91 8.92
CA VAL A 106 0.97 16.97 8.91
C VAL A 106 0.25 17.05 10.25
N GLY A 107 -0.20 15.92 10.79
CA GLY A 107 -0.93 15.87 12.07
C GLY A 107 -0.11 16.42 13.23
N ARG A 108 1.21 16.21 13.23
CA ARG A 108 2.13 16.81 14.21
C ARG A 108 2.31 18.32 14.00
N ARG A 109 2.41 18.79 12.75
CA ARG A 109 2.59 20.22 12.45
C ARG A 109 1.32 21.03 12.68
N VAL A 110 0.15 20.43 12.45
CA VAL A 110 -1.15 21.08 12.46
C VAL A 110 -2.08 20.35 13.44
N SER A 111 -1.70 20.35 14.72
CA SER A 111 -2.36 19.61 15.81
C SER A 111 -3.82 20.01 16.07
N ASN A 112 -4.17 21.27 15.77
CA ASN A 112 -5.54 21.79 15.93
C ASN A 112 -6.52 21.16 14.93
N LEU A 113 -6.03 20.75 13.76
CA LEU A 113 -6.85 20.13 12.73
C LEU A 113 -6.90 18.61 12.91
N ARG A 114 -7.82 17.97 12.18
CA ARG A 114 -7.96 16.51 12.10
C ARG A 114 -7.69 16.05 10.68
N VAL A 115 -6.84 15.05 10.52
CA VAL A 115 -6.55 14.46 9.21
C VAL A 115 -7.73 13.60 8.77
N LEU A 116 -8.28 13.86 7.59
CA LEU A 116 -9.37 13.08 7.01
C LEU A 116 -8.84 11.92 6.16
N ASN A 117 -8.01 12.26 5.17
CA ASN A 117 -7.41 11.36 4.18
C ASN A 117 -6.28 12.09 3.46
N SER A 118 -5.43 11.35 2.73
CA SER A 118 -4.40 11.92 1.85
C SER A 118 -4.43 11.31 0.46
N TYR A 119 -3.71 11.87 -0.52
CA TYR A 119 -3.51 11.23 -1.82
C TYR A 119 -2.18 11.63 -2.47
N TRP A 120 -1.71 10.79 -3.40
CA TRP A 120 -0.50 11.05 -4.16
C TRP A 120 -0.75 12.11 -5.23
N VAL A 121 0.19 13.05 -5.34
CA VAL A 121 0.15 14.14 -6.33
C VAL A 121 1.25 13.98 -7.36
N ASN A 122 2.49 13.82 -6.90
CA ASN A 122 3.65 13.79 -7.78
C ASN A 122 4.82 13.03 -7.14
N GLN A 123 5.83 12.69 -7.94
CA GLN A 123 7.06 12.09 -7.45
C GLN A 123 8.27 12.61 -8.22
N ASP A 124 9.38 12.67 -7.50
CA ASP A 124 10.71 12.98 -7.98
C ASP A 124 11.65 11.83 -7.64
N SER A 125 12.91 11.85 -8.08
CA SER A 125 13.92 10.86 -7.68
C SER A 125 14.11 10.80 -6.15
N SER A 126 14.21 11.96 -5.49
CA SER A 126 14.48 12.05 -4.05
C SER A 126 13.23 12.12 -3.18
N TYR A 127 12.11 12.63 -3.70
CA TYR A 127 10.90 12.91 -2.89
C TYR A 127 9.62 12.36 -3.51
N LYS A 128 8.65 12.03 -2.66
CA LYS A 128 7.24 11.83 -3.04
C LYS A 128 6.41 12.94 -2.41
N TYR A 129 5.45 13.44 -3.18
CA TYR A 129 4.55 14.52 -2.78
C TYR A 129 3.15 13.99 -2.56
N PHE A 130 2.59 14.32 -1.40
CA PHE A 130 1.23 13.98 -1.00
C PHE A 130 0.45 15.24 -0.65
N GLU A 131 -0.83 15.23 -0.96
CA GLU A 131 -1.79 16.20 -0.45
C GLU A 131 -2.61 15.54 0.66
N VAL A 132 -2.60 16.16 1.83
CA VAL A 132 -3.34 15.72 3.02
C VAL A 132 -4.53 16.64 3.20
N ILE A 133 -5.71 16.04 3.28
CA ILE A 133 -6.97 16.73 3.56
C ILE A 133 -7.13 16.77 5.07
N CYS A 134 -7.21 17.98 5.60
CA CYS A 134 -7.45 18.26 7.00
C CYS A 134 -8.82 18.94 7.17
N VAL A 135 -9.42 18.72 8.33
CA VAL A 135 -10.69 19.30 8.73
C VAL A 135 -10.51 20.01 10.06
N ASP A 136 -11.09 21.20 10.18
CA ASP A 136 -11.17 21.94 11.43
C ASP A 136 -12.41 21.49 12.24
N PRO A 137 -12.24 20.81 13.38
CA PRO A 137 -13.37 20.38 14.21
C PRO A 137 -14.07 21.53 14.94
N PHE A 138 -13.42 22.69 15.09
CA PHE A 138 -14.00 23.84 15.81
C PHE A 138 -14.88 24.71 14.91
N HIS A 139 -14.77 24.55 13.58
CA HIS A 139 -15.53 25.36 12.64
C HIS A 139 -17.02 25.00 12.60
N LYS A 140 -17.90 26.00 12.69
CA LYS A 140 -19.37 25.83 12.74
C LYS A 140 -19.90 25.06 11.52
N ALA A 141 -19.34 25.27 10.32
CA ALA A 141 -19.79 24.58 9.11
C ALA A 141 -19.41 23.09 9.04
N ILE A 142 -18.49 22.63 9.90
CA ILE A 142 -18.18 21.21 10.07
C ILE A 142 -19.09 20.60 11.13
N ARG A 143 -19.23 21.25 12.28
CA ARG A 143 -20.06 20.75 13.41
C ARG A 143 -21.54 20.64 13.06
N ARG A 144 -22.07 21.56 12.25
CA ARG A 144 -23.47 21.53 11.81
C ARG A 144 -23.75 20.50 10.70
N ASP A 145 -22.72 20.03 9.98
CA ASP A 145 -22.93 19.07 8.87
C ASP A 145 -22.93 17.63 9.42
N PRO A 146 -24.07 16.91 9.36
CA PRO A 146 -24.17 15.56 9.92
C PRO A 146 -23.20 14.58 9.25
N ARG A 147 -22.77 14.82 8.00
CA ARG A 147 -21.86 13.92 7.27
C ARG A 147 -20.43 13.92 7.82
N TYR A 148 -20.00 15.01 8.44
CA TYR A 148 -18.63 15.17 8.93
C TYR A 148 -18.54 15.38 10.45
N ASN A 149 -19.66 15.65 11.12
CA ASN A 149 -19.68 15.94 12.56
C ASN A 149 -19.03 14.83 13.40
N TRP A 150 -19.08 13.57 12.95
CA TRP A 150 -18.40 12.46 13.62
C TRP A 150 -16.90 12.73 13.89
N ILE A 151 -16.19 13.45 13.01
CA ILE A 151 -14.74 13.74 13.19
C ILE A 151 -14.45 14.67 14.36
N CYS A 152 -15.46 15.43 14.81
CA CYS A 152 -15.34 16.38 15.92
C CYS A 152 -15.29 15.67 17.28
N ASN A 153 -15.73 14.41 17.35
CA ASN A 153 -15.74 13.65 18.59
C ASN A 153 -14.30 13.44 19.11
N PRO A 154 -14.08 13.49 20.44
CA PRO A 154 -12.75 13.38 21.04
C PRO A 154 -12.04 12.05 20.75
N VAL A 155 -12.80 11.00 20.43
CA VAL A 155 -12.28 9.68 20.04
C VAL A 155 -11.36 9.77 18.82
N HIS A 156 -11.67 10.67 17.87
CA HIS A 156 -10.94 10.79 16.60
C HIS A 156 -9.73 11.75 16.64
N LYS A 157 -9.31 12.17 17.84
CA LYS A 157 -8.04 12.91 18.02
C LYS A 157 -6.86 12.05 17.56
N HIS A 158 -5.92 12.65 16.82
CA HIS A 158 -4.68 12.02 16.35
C HIS A 158 -4.85 10.62 15.73
N ARG A 159 -5.92 10.41 14.96
CA ARG A 159 -6.21 9.11 14.34
C ARG A 159 -5.07 8.62 13.44
N GLU A 160 -4.35 9.54 12.79
CA GLU A 160 -3.20 9.28 11.93
C GLU A 160 -2.03 8.59 12.65
N GLN A 161 -1.94 8.73 13.99
CA GLN A 161 -0.87 8.14 14.79
C GLN A 161 -1.23 6.73 15.28
N ARG A 162 -2.53 6.44 15.45
CA ARG A 162 -3.03 5.19 16.05
C ARG A 162 -3.32 4.13 15.01
N VAL A 163 -4.03 4.52 13.94
CA VAL A 163 -4.58 3.58 12.96
C VAL A 163 -4.33 4.17 11.59
N SER A 164 -3.64 3.42 10.73
CA SER A 164 -3.51 3.76 9.32
C SER A 164 -4.92 3.90 8.71
N LEU A 165 -5.20 5.03 8.05
CA LEU A 165 -6.52 5.32 7.49
C LEU A 165 -7.01 4.17 6.57
N PRO A 166 -8.34 4.01 6.35
CA PRO A 166 -8.95 2.77 5.83
C PRO A 166 -8.34 2.21 4.55
N LEU A 167 -7.77 3.05 3.69
CA LEU A 167 -7.12 2.63 2.45
C LEU A 167 -5.80 1.88 2.65
N GLU A 168 -5.21 1.97 3.84
CA GLU A 168 -4.00 1.21 4.24
C GLU A 168 -4.34 -0.05 5.03
N ARG A 169 -5.56 -0.12 5.60
CA ARG A 169 -6.08 -1.36 6.18
C ARG A 169 -6.23 -2.47 5.13
N SER A 170 -6.34 -2.13 3.84
CA SER A 170 -6.49 -3.12 2.77
C SER A 170 -5.29 -4.06 2.63
N THR A 171 -4.05 -3.64 2.91
CA THR A 171 -2.89 -4.55 2.79
C THR A 171 -2.82 -5.60 3.90
N GLU A 172 -3.37 -5.31 5.08
CA GLU A 172 -3.46 -6.26 6.20
C GLU A 172 -4.79 -7.03 6.25
N VAL A 173 -5.91 -6.36 6.01
CA VAL A 173 -7.25 -7.00 6.04
C VAL A 173 -7.54 -7.81 4.78
N SER A 174 -7.00 -7.44 3.61
CA SER A 174 -7.10 -8.31 2.43
C SER A 174 -6.32 -9.61 2.60
N ARG A 175 -5.32 -9.66 3.50
CA ARG A 175 -4.62 -10.90 3.87
C ARG A 175 -5.39 -11.72 4.92
N ARG A 176 -6.09 -11.05 5.84
CA ARG A 176 -6.97 -11.71 6.82
C ARG A 176 -8.13 -12.47 6.18
N ALA A 177 -8.59 -12.09 5.00
CA ALA A 177 -9.62 -12.86 4.29
C ALA A 177 -9.14 -14.28 3.86
N ILE A 178 -7.83 -14.52 3.79
CA ILE A 178 -7.25 -15.81 3.36
C ILE A 178 -6.70 -16.62 4.55
N CYS A 179 -6.27 -15.95 5.63
CA CYS A 179 -5.60 -16.60 6.76
C CYS A 179 -6.00 -15.96 8.11
N THR A 180 -7.30 -15.85 8.40
CA THR A 180 -7.76 -15.80 9.80
C THR A 180 -8.12 -17.22 10.21
N THR A 181 -7.41 -17.73 11.20
CA THR A 181 -7.92 -18.81 12.05
C THR A 181 -9.38 -18.51 12.40
N ARG A 182 -10.26 -19.49 12.20
CA ARG A 182 -11.68 -19.40 12.58
C ARG A 182 -11.75 -18.88 14.03
N PRO A 183 -12.61 -17.90 14.35
CA PRO A 183 -12.88 -17.61 15.75
C PRO A 183 -13.48 -18.87 16.37
N GLU A 184 -12.81 -19.44 17.37
CA GLU A 184 -13.37 -20.53 18.16
C GLU A 184 -14.72 -20.09 18.73
N ARG A 185 -15.74 -20.91 18.45
CA ARG A 185 -17.02 -20.84 19.13
C ARG A 185 -16.74 -21.19 20.59
N VAL A 186 -16.83 -20.21 21.49
CA VAL A 186 -16.78 -20.46 22.93
C VAL A 186 -18.03 -21.27 23.29
N ASN A 187 -17.89 -22.59 23.33
CA ASN A 187 -18.88 -23.48 23.90
C ASN A 187 -18.46 -23.75 25.34
N THR A 188 -19.21 -23.20 26.28
CA THR A 188 -19.18 -23.58 27.69
C THR A 188 -19.62 -25.03 27.86
N THR A 189 -18.69 -25.96 28.09
CA THR A 189 -18.94 -27.17 28.90
C THR A 189 -17.63 -27.88 29.25
N THR A 190 -17.39 -28.00 30.56
CA THR A 190 -16.70 -29.08 31.30
C THR A 190 -15.75 -30.04 30.56
N GLY A 191 -14.52 -30.17 31.08
CA GLY A 191 -13.74 -31.41 30.96
C GLY A 191 -12.26 -31.19 30.65
N ARG A 192 -11.40 -31.58 31.60
CA ARG A 192 -9.95 -31.78 31.41
C ARG A 192 -9.68 -32.63 30.16
N PHE A 193 -8.79 -32.20 29.27
CA PHE A 193 -7.85 -33.10 28.59
C PHE A 193 -6.68 -32.27 28.02
N THR A 194 -5.49 -32.67 28.42
CA THR A 194 -4.18 -32.23 27.93
C THR A 194 -4.07 -32.44 26.42
N THR A 195 -3.64 -31.41 25.67
CA THR A 195 -3.08 -31.59 24.33
C THR A 195 -1.77 -30.82 24.20
N LEU A 196 -0.74 -31.57 23.81
CA LEU A 196 0.63 -31.17 23.57
C LEU A 196 0.68 -30.11 22.46
N PHE A 197 1.41 -29.03 22.73
CA PHE A 197 1.94 -28.13 21.73
C PHE A 197 2.92 -28.89 20.84
N LEU A 198 2.59 -29.06 19.57
CA LEU A 198 3.58 -29.24 18.51
C LEU A 198 3.41 -28.11 17.51
N CYS A 199 4.30 -27.13 17.66
CA CYS A 199 4.58 -26.10 16.67
C CYS A 199 5.29 -26.80 15.50
N GLY A 200 4.59 -26.97 14.38
CA GLY A 200 5.15 -27.45 13.12
C GLY A 200 5.13 -26.33 12.10
N ASP A 201 6.25 -25.62 12.01
CA ASP A 201 6.61 -24.81 10.84
C ASP A 201 6.47 -25.68 9.58
N THR A 202 5.59 -25.31 8.66
CA THR A 202 5.61 -25.87 7.31
C THR A 202 5.64 -24.74 6.29
N ASP A 203 6.78 -24.69 5.63
CA ASP A 203 7.20 -23.75 4.62
C ASP A 203 6.25 -23.66 3.42
N ILE A 204 6.01 -22.42 2.99
CA ILE A 204 5.21 -22.02 1.83
C ILE A 204 5.84 -22.43 0.48
N LYS A 205 6.87 -23.30 0.47
CA LYS A 205 7.56 -23.73 -0.76
C LYS A 205 7.08 -25.04 -1.37
N GLN A 206 6.16 -25.78 -0.73
CA GLN A 206 5.71 -27.08 -1.26
C GLN A 206 4.42 -27.04 -2.11
N VAL A 207 3.69 -25.91 -2.15
CA VAL A 207 2.38 -25.85 -2.83
C VAL A 207 2.49 -25.53 -4.34
N SER A 208 3.62 -25.04 -4.84
CA SER A 208 3.79 -24.75 -6.27
C SER A 208 4.14 -25.98 -7.13
N ASP A 209 4.80 -26.99 -6.56
CA ASP A 209 5.35 -28.11 -7.35
C ASP A 209 4.38 -29.29 -7.49
N ALA A 210 3.36 -29.38 -6.62
CA ALA A 210 2.32 -30.41 -6.71
C ALA A 210 1.28 -30.12 -7.82
N CYS A 211 1.06 -28.84 -8.16
CA CYS A 211 0.08 -28.44 -9.17
C CYS A 211 0.60 -28.63 -10.61
N LEU A 212 1.91 -28.47 -10.82
CA LEU A 212 2.53 -28.63 -12.14
C LEU A 212 2.71 -30.11 -12.56
N ARG A 213 2.66 -31.06 -11.62
CA ARG A 213 2.75 -32.50 -11.93
C ARG A 213 1.41 -33.15 -12.26
N PHE A 214 0.27 -32.53 -11.94
CA PHE A 214 -1.05 -33.13 -12.17
C PHE A 214 -1.67 -32.82 -13.55
N LEU A 215 -1.12 -31.87 -14.31
CA LEU A 215 -1.67 -31.46 -15.61
C LEU A 215 -0.74 -31.69 -16.81
N TYR A 216 0.49 -32.18 -16.62
CA TYR A 216 1.45 -32.34 -17.72
C TYR A 216 1.87 -33.78 -18.04
N TRP A 217 1.33 -34.79 -17.35
CA TRP A 217 1.72 -36.19 -17.58
C TRP A 217 0.89 -36.96 -18.64
N PRO A 218 -0.44 -36.77 -18.81
CA PRO A 218 -1.17 -37.59 -19.78
C PRO A 218 -1.00 -37.11 -21.24
N PHE A 219 -0.44 -35.92 -21.48
CA PHE A 219 -0.28 -35.37 -22.84
C PHE A 219 1.03 -35.80 -23.51
N VAL A 220 2.09 -36.07 -22.75
CA VAL A 220 3.41 -36.41 -23.30
C VAL A 220 3.49 -37.88 -23.75
N GLN A 221 2.70 -38.79 -23.16
CA GLN A 221 2.70 -40.21 -23.56
C GLN A 221 2.03 -40.48 -24.92
N HIS A 222 1.10 -39.65 -25.37
CA HIS A 222 0.45 -39.83 -26.69
C HIS A 222 1.33 -39.35 -27.86
N VAL A 223 2.17 -38.33 -27.65
CA VAL A 223 3.00 -37.77 -28.74
C VAL A 223 4.23 -38.63 -29.01
N THR A 224 4.80 -39.31 -28.01
CA THR A 224 5.94 -40.22 -28.20
C THR A 224 5.55 -41.56 -28.84
N ALA A 225 4.30 -42.02 -28.67
CA ALA A 225 3.83 -43.26 -29.30
C ALA A 225 3.63 -43.10 -30.82
N LEU A 226 3.19 -41.93 -31.28
CA LEU A 226 3.00 -41.64 -32.71
C LEU A 226 4.32 -41.42 -33.46
N LEU A 227 5.38 -40.99 -32.78
CA LEU A 227 6.70 -40.80 -33.40
C LEU A 227 7.49 -42.11 -33.60
N PHE A 228 7.09 -43.20 -32.96
CA PHE A 228 7.75 -44.51 -33.11
C PHE A 228 7.18 -45.37 -34.26
N GLN A 229 6.09 -44.95 -34.91
CA GLN A 229 5.53 -45.62 -36.10
C GLN A 229 6.00 -45.03 -37.44
N PHE A 230 6.82 -43.97 -37.43
CA PHE A 230 7.30 -43.28 -38.63
C PHE A 230 8.80 -43.44 -38.93
N PHE A 231 9.55 -44.20 -38.13
CA PHE A 231 10.96 -44.52 -38.36
C PHE A 231 11.17 -46.04 -38.39
N ASP A 232 10.49 -46.69 -39.33
CA ASP A 232 10.98 -47.93 -39.92
C ASP A 232 11.12 -47.64 -41.41
N VAL A 233 12.15 -48.21 -42.05
CA VAL A 233 12.59 -48.04 -43.46
C VAL A 233 13.91 -47.28 -43.64
N SER A 234 14.95 -48.07 -43.97
CA SER A 234 16.15 -47.74 -44.76
C SER A 234 17.31 -47.06 -44.02
N SER A 235 18.59 -47.36 -44.21
CA SER A 235 19.38 -48.33 -45.00
C SER A 235 20.86 -47.92 -44.77
N LEU A 236 21.80 -48.82 -45.10
CA LEU A 236 23.23 -48.58 -45.38
C LEU A 236 24.18 -48.55 -44.16
N HIS A 237 25.02 -49.58 -43.98
CA HIS A 237 26.27 -49.92 -44.68
C HIS A 237 27.52 -49.25 -44.05
N SER A 238 28.33 -50.10 -43.40
CA SER A 238 29.73 -50.39 -43.74
C SER A 238 30.87 -49.38 -43.41
N PHE A 239 31.95 -49.96 -42.86
CA PHE A 239 33.34 -49.46 -42.68
C PHE A 239 33.49 -48.31 -41.65
N TYR A 240 34.29 -48.40 -40.58
CA TYR A 240 35.58 -49.06 -40.32
C TYR A 240 35.67 -49.46 -38.84
#